data_AF-A0A7Z9XFA1-F1
#
_entry.id   AF-A0A7Z9XFA1-F1
#
_cell.length_a   1.000
_cell.length_b   1.000
_cell.length_c   1.000
_cell.angle_alpha   90.00
_cell.angle_beta   90.00
_cell.angle_gamma   90.00
#
_symmetry.space_group_name_H-M   'P 1'
#
loop_
_entity.id
_entity.type
_entity.pdbx_description
1 polymer ?
#
loop_
_entity_poly.entity_id
_entity_poly.type
_entity_poly.pdbx_seq_one_letter_code
_entity_poly.pdbx_strand_id
1 'polypeptide(L)'
;MKDLTAIIFPHSYLPGAASDRILSSFDSITVCQPWYMGSASGTENNDGRITIVHPPEDLKPPEDFRRLLSEYRLWMSQNKGCTPLPTWGGGNATWEIRHALRQSGKGVREPIEEQTLKWHLVLHLARALEEDRTSADEMLLRVKAERSPLAEALGEANPSQSLFEDLPLSNSHPPIEERHLRHVLGAWFGLFGSSLPDGGSLLTIAPNVLNYATELFGTGPPKPSMEKGASSFRTIYLPRSSVESRMENDSVRAGLSDRTLILVD
;
A
#
# COMPACT_ATOMS: atom_id res chain seq x y z
N MET A 1 14.11 9.94 -25.80
CA MET A 1 14.26 9.35 -24.44
C MET A 1 13.11 8.38 -24.27
N LYS A 2 13.32 7.22 -23.67
CA LYS A 2 12.26 6.21 -23.52
C LYS A 2 11.20 6.76 -22.58
N ASP A 3 9.93 6.71 -22.97
CA ASP A 3 8.80 7.03 -22.10
C ASP A 3 8.87 6.13 -20.86
N LEU A 4 9.29 6.69 -19.73
CA LEU A 4 9.45 5.96 -18.47
C LEU A 4 8.09 5.91 -17.78
N THR A 5 7.31 4.88 -18.11
CA THR A 5 6.05 4.58 -17.42
C THR A 5 6.31 3.63 -16.25
N ALA A 6 5.82 4.00 -15.06
CA ALA A 6 5.92 3.16 -13.87
C ALA A 6 4.55 2.85 -13.28
N ILE A 7 4.41 1.66 -12.68
CA ILE A 7 3.18 1.24 -12.00
C ILE A 7 3.38 1.33 -10.50
N ILE A 8 2.56 2.11 -9.82
CA ILE A 8 2.63 2.24 -8.36
C ILE A 8 2.24 0.91 -7.71
N PHE A 9 3.10 0.47 -6.79
CA PHE A 9 3.03 -0.85 -6.18
C PHE A 9 3.49 -0.82 -4.71
N PRO A 10 2.79 -1.52 -3.80
CA PRO A 10 1.42 -2.03 -3.91
C PRO A 10 0.36 -0.95 -3.60
N HIS A 11 0.78 0.32 -3.54
CA HIS A 11 -0.07 1.40 -3.04
C HIS A 11 -1.22 1.71 -4.01
N SER A 12 -2.41 1.95 -3.45
CA SER A 12 -3.60 2.42 -4.19
C SER A 12 -3.89 3.90 -3.92
N TYR A 13 -2.96 4.58 -3.26
CA TYR A 13 -3.00 5.99 -2.89
C TYR A 13 -1.61 6.58 -3.06
N LEU A 14 -1.56 7.83 -3.50
CA LEU A 14 -0.31 8.54 -3.68
C LEU A 14 -0.43 9.94 -3.06
N PRO A 15 0.31 10.22 -1.96
CA PRO A 15 0.32 11.55 -1.35
C PRO A 15 0.80 12.62 -2.34
N GLY A 16 0.26 13.84 -2.25
CA GLY A 16 0.61 14.93 -3.19
C GLY A 16 2.10 15.26 -3.24
N ALA A 17 2.79 15.24 -2.09
CA ALA A 17 4.24 15.46 -2.07
C ALA A 17 5.02 14.33 -2.78
N ALA A 18 4.51 13.09 -2.72
CA ALA A 18 5.10 11.95 -3.41
C ALA A 18 4.81 11.98 -4.92
N SER A 19 3.65 12.48 -5.37
CA SER A 19 3.33 12.59 -6.81
C SER A 19 4.29 13.51 -7.50
N ASP A 20 4.55 14.69 -6.94
CA ASP A 20 5.40 15.67 -7.59
C ASP A 20 6.83 15.15 -7.73
N ARG A 21 7.33 14.48 -6.69
CA ARG A 21 8.65 13.84 -6.71
C ARG A 21 8.73 12.75 -7.76
N ILE A 22 7.74 11.87 -7.85
CA ILE A 22 7.73 10.77 -8.81
C ILE A 22 7.60 11.31 -10.25
N LEU A 23 6.65 12.22 -10.47
CA LEU A 23 6.39 12.84 -11.77
C LEU A 23 7.52 13.76 -12.25
N SER A 24 8.50 14.08 -11.40
CA SER A 24 9.74 14.74 -11.83
C SER A 24 10.69 13.81 -12.59
N SER A 25 10.54 12.49 -12.41
CA SER A 25 11.46 11.47 -12.91
C SER A 25 10.81 10.44 -13.84
N PHE A 26 9.48 10.43 -13.91
CA PHE A 26 8.70 9.55 -14.78
C PHE A 26 7.75 10.38 -15.65
N ASP A 27 7.63 10.02 -16.93
CA ASP A 27 6.77 10.72 -17.88
C ASP A 27 5.28 10.50 -17.56
N SER A 28 4.96 9.30 -17.09
CA SER A 28 3.62 8.92 -16.64
C SER A 28 3.67 7.85 -15.56
N ILE A 29 2.64 7.84 -14.71
CA ILE A 29 2.46 6.83 -13.67
C ILE A 29 1.10 6.18 -13.78
N THR A 30 1.05 4.87 -13.55
CA THR A 30 -0.19 4.10 -13.42
C THR A 30 -0.47 3.82 -11.96
N VAL A 31 -1.66 4.19 -11.49
CA VAL A 31 -2.13 3.87 -10.14
C VAL A 31 -3.25 2.83 -10.23
N CYS A 32 -3.03 1.70 -9.58
CA CYS A 32 -4.02 0.63 -9.49
C CYS A 32 -5.00 0.91 -8.34
N GLN A 33 -6.24 1.27 -8.67
CA GLN A 33 -7.26 1.69 -7.71
C GLN A 33 -8.39 0.66 -7.62
N PRO A 34 -8.58 0.01 -6.46
CA PRO A 34 -9.72 -0.86 -6.21
C PRO A 34 -11.06 -0.17 -6.46
N TRP A 35 -12.05 -0.95 -6.88
CA TRP A 35 -13.41 -0.46 -7.07
C TRP A 35 -13.97 0.17 -5.79
N TYR A 36 -14.78 1.22 -5.97
CA TYR A 36 -15.39 2.02 -4.90
C TYR A 36 -14.40 2.73 -3.95
N MET A 37 -13.11 2.72 -4.24
CA MET A 37 -12.12 3.50 -3.50
C MET A 37 -12.17 4.97 -3.94
N GLY A 38 -11.92 5.90 -3.02
CA GLY A 38 -11.83 7.33 -3.32
C GLY A 38 -10.65 7.66 -4.24
N SER A 39 -10.59 8.89 -4.77
CA SER A 39 -9.51 9.30 -5.68
C SER A 39 -8.12 9.05 -5.08
N ALA A 40 -7.22 8.42 -5.84
CA ALA A 40 -5.86 8.10 -5.40
C ALA A 40 -4.95 9.32 -5.20
N SER A 41 -5.27 10.48 -5.77
CA SER A 41 -4.45 11.72 -5.73
C SER A 41 -4.83 12.67 -4.58
N GLY A 42 -5.86 12.37 -3.78
CA GLY A 42 -6.36 13.25 -2.71
C GLY A 42 -6.91 14.61 -3.17
N THR A 43 -6.74 14.96 -4.43
CA THR A 43 -7.17 16.19 -5.08
C THR A 43 -7.68 15.83 -6.47
N GLU A 44 -8.79 16.44 -6.90
CA GLU A 44 -9.34 16.31 -8.27
C GLU A 44 -8.44 16.95 -9.34
N ASN A 45 -7.13 17.07 -9.08
CA ASN A 45 -6.16 17.47 -10.09
C ASN A 45 -5.89 16.27 -10.99
N ASN A 46 -6.64 16.21 -12.10
CA ASN A 46 -6.34 15.35 -13.24
C ASN A 46 -5.03 15.83 -13.90
N ASP A 47 -3.87 15.52 -13.30
CA ASP A 47 -2.61 15.57 -14.04
C ASP A 47 -2.68 14.48 -15.11
N GLY A 48 -2.63 14.88 -16.38
CA GLY A 48 -2.72 13.98 -17.54
C GLY A 48 -1.61 12.91 -17.59
N ARG A 49 -0.61 12.99 -16.70
CA ARG A 49 0.45 12.01 -16.52
C ARG A 49 0.07 10.87 -15.56
N ILE A 50 -1.03 10.98 -14.82
CA ILE A 50 -1.51 9.94 -13.90
C ILE A 50 -2.64 9.15 -14.56
N THR A 51 -2.43 7.87 -14.80
CA THR A 51 -3.45 6.94 -15.31
C THR A 51 -3.98 6.08 -14.18
N ILE A 52 -5.31 6.04 -13.99
CA ILE A 52 -5.95 5.15 -13.01
C ILE A 52 -6.41 3.88 -13.71
N VAL A 53 -6.02 2.72 -13.18
CA VAL A 53 -6.47 1.41 -13.64
C VAL A 53 -7.28 0.74 -12.54
N HIS A 54 -8.50 0.32 -12.90
CA HIS A 54 -9.36 -0.47 -12.03
C HIS A 54 -9.16 -1.98 -12.25
N PRO A 55 -9.51 -2.82 -11.28
CA PRO A 55 -9.59 -4.26 -11.51
C PRO A 55 -10.58 -4.56 -12.65
N PRO A 56 -10.42 -5.68 -13.36
CA PRO A 56 -11.41 -6.18 -14.31
C PRO A 56 -12.85 -6.18 -13.76
N GLU A 57 -13.85 -6.04 -14.64
CA GLU A 57 -15.27 -5.94 -14.23
C GLU A 57 -15.79 -7.23 -13.56
N ASP A 58 -15.25 -8.40 -13.91
CA ASP A 58 -15.53 -9.68 -13.23
C ASP A 58 -14.98 -9.72 -11.80
N LEU A 59 -13.98 -8.89 -11.49
CA LEU A 59 -13.45 -8.68 -10.15
C LEU A 59 -14.08 -7.48 -9.45
N LYS A 60 -15.19 -6.96 -9.95
CA LYS A 60 -15.92 -5.87 -9.31
C LYS A 60 -16.73 -6.39 -8.12
N PRO A 61 -16.56 -5.81 -6.93
CA PRO A 61 -17.32 -6.24 -5.77
C PRO A 61 -18.78 -5.79 -5.92
N PRO A 62 -19.72 -6.46 -5.22
CA PRO A 62 -21.14 -6.13 -5.29
C PRO A 62 -21.41 -4.70 -4.80
N GLU A 63 -22.54 -4.13 -5.21
CA GLU A 63 -22.90 -2.74 -4.89
C GLU A 63 -22.96 -2.47 -3.38
N ASP A 64 -23.29 -3.48 -2.57
CA ASP A 64 -23.36 -3.37 -1.12
C ASP A 64 -21.98 -3.42 -0.42
N PHE A 65 -20.88 -3.51 -1.19
CA PHE A 65 -19.52 -3.48 -0.66
C PHE A 65 -19.24 -2.25 0.20
N ARG A 66 -19.69 -1.06 -0.21
CA ARG A 66 -19.49 0.17 0.57
C ARG A 66 -20.11 0.07 1.97
N ARG A 67 -21.29 -0.55 2.06
CA ARG A 67 -21.96 -0.84 3.33
C ARG A 67 -21.12 -1.82 4.15
N LEU A 68 -20.70 -2.94 3.56
CA LEU A 68 -19.86 -3.95 4.24
C LEU A 68 -18.55 -3.35 4.78
N LEU A 69 -17.89 -2.50 3.99
CA LEU A 69 -16.67 -1.81 4.40
C LEU A 69 -16.93 -0.89 5.62
N SER A 70 -18.03 -0.14 5.61
CA SER A 70 -18.40 0.74 6.73
C SER A 70 -18.72 -0.05 8.00
N GLU A 71 -19.43 -1.17 7.88
CA GLU A 71 -19.71 -2.07 9.01
C GLU A 71 -18.43 -2.66 9.59
N TYR A 72 -17.50 -3.10 8.73
CA TYR A 72 -16.22 -3.64 9.17
C TYR A 72 -15.39 -2.59 9.90
N ARG A 73 -15.29 -1.37 9.36
CA ARG A 73 -14.59 -0.24 10.02
C ARG A 73 -15.20 0.10 11.37
N LEU A 74 -16.53 0.15 11.47
CA LEU A 74 -17.23 0.36 12.73
C LEU A 74 -16.95 -0.77 13.73
N TRP A 75 -16.94 -2.01 13.28
CA TRP A 75 -16.60 -3.14 14.13
C TRP A 75 -15.16 -3.03 14.66
N MET A 76 -14.19 -2.70 13.82
CA MET A 76 -12.81 -2.50 14.25
C MET A 76 -12.67 -1.38 15.30
N SER A 77 -13.39 -0.26 15.13
CA SER A 77 -13.32 0.85 16.10
C SER A 77 -13.89 0.47 17.47
N GLN A 78 -14.84 -0.47 17.50
CA GLN A 78 -15.41 -1.04 18.72
C GLN A 78 -14.57 -2.17 19.33
N ASN A 79 -13.67 -2.79 18.55
CA ASN A 79 -12.84 -3.94 18.96
C ASN A 79 -11.35 -3.59 18.90
N LYS A 80 -10.96 -2.55 19.64
CA LYS A 80 -9.56 -2.10 19.76
C LYS A 80 -8.72 -3.24 20.36
N GLY A 81 -7.80 -3.79 19.57
CA GLY A 81 -6.94 -4.93 19.96
C GLY A 81 -6.99 -6.12 19.00
N CYS A 82 -7.95 -6.17 18.08
CA CYS A 82 -7.92 -7.11 16.97
C CYS A 82 -7.01 -6.60 15.84
N THR A 83 -6.27 -7.50 15.18
CA THR A 83 -5.46 -7.13 14.01
C THR A 83 -6.37 -6.56 12.92
N PRO A 84 -6.03 -5.39 12.33
CA PRO A 84 -6.92 -4.69 11.40
C PRO A 84 -7.15 -5.45 10.09
N LEU A 85 -6.23 -6.34 9.72
CA LEU A 85 -6.43 -7.26 8.59
C LEU A 85 -6.99 -8.60 9.08
N PRO A 86 -7.90 -9.19 8.29
CA PRO A 86 -8.38 -10.54 8.54
C PRO A 86 -7.20 -11.51 8.57
N THR A 87 -6.88 -12.04 9.75
CA THR A 87 -5.84 -13.06 9.93
C THR A 87 -6.38 -14.39 9.40
N TRP A 88 -5.88 -14.81 8.23
CA TRP A 88 -6.34 -16.03 7.60
C TRP A 88 -5.62 -17.25 8.20
N GLY A 89 -6.36 -18.12 8.90
CA GLY A 89 -5.84 -19.38 9.43
C GLY A 89 -6.09 -19.66 10.92
N GLY A 90 -6.79 -18.81 11.68
CA GLY A 90 -7.14 -19.18 13.06
C GLY A 90 -7.77 -18.15 13.98
N GLY A 91 -8.08 -16.93 13.54
CA GLY A 91 -8.50 -15.87 14.47
C GLY A 91 -9.71 -15.02 14.09
N ASN A 92 -10.11 -14.96 12.82
CA ASN A 92 -11.19 -14.06 12.39
C ASN A 92 -12.58 -14.72 12.26
N ALA A 93 -12.79 -15.82 12.99
CA ALA A 93 -14.03 -16.57 12.99
C ALA A 93 -15.25 -15.66 13.25
N THR A 94 -15.13 -14.61 14.06
CA THR A 94 -16.26 -13.75 14.43
C THR A 94 -16.82 -12.94 13.25
N TRP A 95 -15.99 -12.38 12.37
CA TRP A 95 -16.48 -11.65 11.21
C TRP A 95 -16.99 -12.61 10.13
N GLU A 96 -16.26 -13.70 9.88
CA GLU A 96 -16.66 -14.75 8.94
C GLU A 96 -17.98 -15.40 9.36
N ILE A 97 -18.20 -15.65 10.65
CA ILE A 97 -19.47 -16.14 11.22
C ILE A 97 -20.58 -15.09 11.03
N ARG A 98 -20.34 -13.80 11.31
CA ARG A 98 -21.36 -12.75 11.10
C ARG A 98 -21.72 -12.57 9.64
N HIS A 99 -20.75 -12.71 8.75
CA HIS A 99 -20.96 -12.64 7.31
C HIS A 99 -21.73 -13.89 6.83
N ALA A 100 -21.29 -15.09 7.22
CA ALA A 100 -21.96 -16.36 6.91
C ALA A 100 -23.39 -16.42 7.45
N LEU A 101 -23.65 -15.92 8.67
CA LEU A 101 -25.01 -15.86 9.25
C LEU A 101 -25.94 -14.94 8.47
N ARG A 102 -25.44 -13.85 7.89
CA ARG A 102 -26.24 -12.95 7.03
C ARG A 102 -26.44 -13.53 5.62
N GLN A 103 -25.49 -14.32 5.13
CA GLN A 103 -25.57 -15.00 3.85
C GLN A 103 -26.36 -16.32 3.90
N SER A 104 -26.60 -16.90 5.07
CA SER A 104 -27.49 -18.06 5.20
C SER A 104 -28.94 -17.79 4.72
N GLY A 105 -29.30 -16.53 4.42
CA GLY A 105 -30.55 -16.13 3.75
C GLY A 105 -30.43 -15.72 2.27
N LYS A 106 -29.21 -15.66 1.70
CA LYS A 106 -28.92 -15.26 0.30
C LYS A 106 -27.78 -16.14 -0.20
N GLY A 107 -28.09 -17.07 -1.11
CA GLY A 107 -27.27 -18.22 -1.55
C GLY A 107 -25.74 -18.13 -1.43
N VAL A 108 -25.14 -19.28 -1.11
CA VAL A 108 -23.68 -19.48 -0.98
C VAL A 108 -22.95 -18.85 -2.18
N ARG A 109 -22.06 -17.89 -1.92
CA ARG A 109 -21.27 -17.23 -2.98
C ARG A 109 -20.21 -18.18 -3.53
N GLU A 110 -19.83 -17.96 -4.78
CA GLU A 110 -18.72 -18.73 -5.36
C GLU A 110 -17.39 -18.37 -4.67
N PRO A 111 -16.45 -19.32 -4.49
CA PRO A 111 -15.18 -19.07 -3.81
C PRO A 111 -14.36 -17.90 -4.38
N ILE A 112 -14.50 -17.65 -5.68
CA ILE A 112 -13.82 -16.54 -6.37
C ILE A 112 -14.42 -15.19 -5.94
N GLU A 113 -15.74 -15.08 -5.83
CA GLU A 113 -16.39 -13.85 -5.38
C GLU A 113 -16.01 -13.48 -3.94
N GLU A 114 -15.93 -14.49 -3.06
CA GLU A 114 -15.48 -14.29 -1.68
C GLU A 114 -14.02 -13.83 -1.62
N GLN A 115 -13.17 -14.41 -2.46
CA GLN A 115 -11.76 -14.05 -2.54
C GLN A 115 -11.56 -12.65 -3.13
N THR A 116 -12.31 -12.27 -4.15
CA THR A 116 -12.36 -10.91 -4.71
C THR A 116 -12.79 -9.90 -3.65
N LEU A 117 -13.87 -10.19 -2.93
CA LEU A 117 -14.35 -9.35 -1.84
C LEU A 117 -13.26 -9.11 -0.78
N LYS A 118 -12.54 -10.18 -0.42
CA LYS A 118 -11.43 -10.13 0.52
C LYS A 118 -10.27 -9.27 0.02
N TRP A 119 -9.89 -9.40 -1.25
CA TRP A 119 -8.83 -8.58 -1.83
C TRP A 119 -9.18 -7.10 -1.80
N HIS A 120 -10.41 -6.73 -2.18
CA HIS A 120 -10.88 -5.34 -2.05
C HIS A 120 -10.82 -4.86 -0.61
N LEU A 121 -11.36 -5.64 0.35
CA LEU A 121 -11.35 -5.26 1.76
C LEU A 121 -9.92 -5.00 2.27
N VAL A 122 -8.97 -5.89 1.96
CA VAL A 122 -7.57 -5.73 2.37
C VAL A 122 -6.97 -4.42 1.86
N LEU A 123 -7.15 -4.08 0.58
CA LEU A 123 -6.58 -2.86 0.01
C LEU A 123 -7.28 -1.58 0.50
N HIS A 124 -8.60 -1.63 0.71
CA HIS A 124 -9.36 -0.53 1.31
C HIS A 124 -8.94 -0.23 2.76
N LEU A 125 -8.52 -1.25 3.50
CA LEU A 125 -8.00 -1.10 4.86
C LEU A 125 -6.54 -0.67 4.87
N ALA A 126 -5.71 -1.24 3.98
CA ALA A 126 -4.33 -0.84 3.82
C ALA A 126 -4.23 0.66 3.48
N ARG A 127 -5.04 1.14 2.53
CA ARG A 127 -5.12 2.55 2.20
C ARG A 127 -5.52 3.42 3.40
N ALA A 128 -6.55 3.02 4.15
CA ALA A 128 -6.97 3.80 5.32
C ALA A 128 -5.84 3.92 6.35
N LEU A 129 -5.07 2.85 6.57
CA LEU A 129 -3.90 2.87 7.45
C LEU A 129 -2.78 3.76 6.90
N GLU A 130 -2.57 3.80 5.58
CA GLU A 130 -1.60 4.69 4.93
C GLU A 130 -2.02 6.16 5.05
N GLU A 131 -3.30 6.48 4.85
CA GLU A 131 -3.87 7.81 5.01
C GLU A 131 -3.76 8.29 6.47
N ASP A 132 -4.12 7.45 7.43
CA ASP A 132 -4.02 7.75 8.87
C ASP A 132 -2.56 8.03 9.27
N ARG A 133 -1.60 7.24 8.75
CA ARG A 133 -0.16 7.44 8.99
C ARG A 133 0.33 8.76 8.39
N THR A 134 -0.02 9.03 7.14
CA THR A 134 0.38 10.25 6.45
C THR A 134 -0.17 11.48 7.17
N SER A 135 -1.44 11.44 7.58
CA SER A 135 -2.09 12.48 8.38
C SER A 135 -1.41 12.70 9.74
N ALA A 136 -1.04 11.63 10.43
CA ALA A 136 -0.31 11.71 11.69
C ALA A 136 1.10 12.32 11.52
N ASP A 137 1.84 11.92 10.47
CA ASP A 137 3.14 12.49 10.15
C ASP A 137 3.04 13.98 9.80
N GLU A 138 2.03 14.39 9.03
CA GLU A 138 1.77 15.80 8.75
C GLU A 138 1.46 16.61 10.02
N MET A 139 0.66 16.06 10.94
CA MET A 139 0.40 16.70 12.23
C MET A 139 1.68 16.83 13.06
N LEU A 140 2.52 15.79 13.12
CA LEU A 140 3.79 15.83 13.81
C LEU A 140 4.74 16.87 13.22
N LEU A 141 4.82 16.97 11.90
CA LEU A 141 5.63 17.99 11.22
C LEU A 141 5.14 19.41 11.54
N ARG A 142 3.82 19.63 11.60
CA ARG A 142 3.25 20.93 12.01
C ARG A 142 3.62 21.28 13.44
N VAL A 143 3.45 20.33 14.37
CA VAL A 143 3.79 20.53 15.80
C VAL A 143 5.30 20.77 15.98
N LYS A 144 6.15 20.12 15.18
CA LYS A 144 7.61 20.40 15.16
C LYS A 144 7.95 21.79 14.63
N ALA A 145 7.21 22.27 13.62
CA ALA A 145 7.41 23.59 13.02
C ALA A 145 6.87 24.73 13.91
N GLU A 146 5.86 24.46 14.73
CA GLU A 146 5.36 25.40 15.73
C GLU A 146 6.39 25.60 16.85
N ARG A 147 6.68 26.85 17.19
CA ARG A 147 7.57 27.16 18.33
C ARG A 147 6.91 26.64 19.61
N SER A 148 7.73 26.05 20.49
CA SER A 148 7.27 25.58 21.80
C SER A 148 6.43 26.66 22.49
N PRO A 149 5.17 26.38 22.88
CA PRO A 149 4.34 27.33 23.64
C PRO A 149 4.99 27.78 24.96
N LEU A 150 5.94 27.00 25.47
CA LEU A 150 6.71 27.31 26.67
C LEU A 150 7.90 28.25 26.41
N ALA A 151 8.38 28.37 25.16
CA ALA A 151 9.50 29.26 24.83
C ALA A 151 9.14 30.73 25.07
N GLU A 152 7.88 31.10 24.83
CA GLU A 152 7.38 32.46 25.10
C GLU A 152 7.19 32.71 26.61
N ALA A 153 6.80 31.69 27.37
CA ALA A 153 6.62 31.77 28.82
C ALA A 153 7.96 31.77 29.59
N LEU A 154 9.01 31.15 29.03
CA LEU A 154 10.33 31.02 29.66
C LEU A 154 11.30 32.16 29.28
N GLY A 155 10.94 33.02 28.32
CA GLY A 155 11.80 34.14 27.90
C GLY A 155 13.15 33.72 27.33
N GLU A 156 13.26 32.48 26.84
CA GLU A 156 14.52 31.95 26.30
C GLU A 156 14.84 32.56 24.93
N ALA A 157 15.92 33.33 24.86
CA ALA A 157 16.38 34.00 23.64
C ALA A 157 16.90 33.04 22.55
N ASN A 158 17.18 31.78 22.93
CA ASN A 158 17.50 30.70 22.00
C ASN A 158 16.51 29.57 22.27
N PRO A 159 15.76 29.10 21.26
CA PRO A 159 14.86 27.98 21.45
C PRO A 159 15.69 26.76 21.85
N SER A 160 15.55 26.34 23.10
CA SER A 160 15.89 24.99 23.51
C SER A 160 15.21 24.01 22.53
N GLN A 161 15.92 22.94 22.17
CA GLN A 161 15.44 21.90 21.24
C GLN A 161 13.96 21.60 21.51
N SER A 162 13.11 21.73 20.47
CA SER A 162 11.68 21.51 20.60
C SER A 162 11.43 20.13 21.23
N LEU A 163 10.59 20.05 22.26
CA LEU A 163 10.25 18.82 22.99
C LEU A 163 9.76 17.68 22.08
N PHE A 164 9.38 18.02 20.85
CA PHE A 164 8.89 17.10 19.84
C PHE A 164 9.95 16.62 18.86
N GLU A 165 11.18 17.18 18.85
CA GLU A 165 12.29 16.75 17.98
C GLU A 165 12.55 15.24 18.11
N ASP A 166 12.52 14.72 19.33
CA ASP A 166 12.75 13.31 19.67
C ASP A 166 11.61 12.39 19.24
N LEU A 167 10.44 12.92 18.85
CA LEU A 167 9.36 12.09 18.32
C LEU A 167 9.73 11.62 16.91
N PRO A 168 9.85 10.32 16.70
CA PRO A 168 10.27 9.84 15.41
C PRO A 168 9.09 9.87 14.42
N LEU A 169 9.35 10.28 13.18
CA LEU A 169 8.38 10.17 12.09
C LEU A 169 8.10 8.68 11.80
N SER A 170 6.98 8.34 11.13
CA SER A 170 6.52 6.95 10.95
C SER A 170 7.52 5.95 10.36
N ASN A 171 8.66 6.40 9.81
CA ASN A 171 9.83 5.57 9.48
C ASN A 171 10.41 4.77 10.66
N SER A 172 9.94 5.01 11.88
CA SER A 172 10.36 4.38 13.14
C SER A 172 9.34 3.42 13.76
N HIS A 173 8.15 3.31 13.17
CA HIS A 173 7.14 2.39 13.68
C HIS A 173 7.60 0.94 13.47
N PRO A 174 7.16 0.01 14.34
CA PRO A 174 7.54 -1.39 14.22
C PRO A 174 7.29 -1.84 12.78
N PRO A 175 8.23 -2.62 12.19
CA PRO A 175 8.15 -3.04 10.81
C PRO A 175 6.75 -3.61 10.56
N ILE A 176 6.11 -3.16 9.48
CA ILE A 176 4.86 -3.76 9.01
C ILE A 176 5.03 -5.26 9.09
N GLU A 177 4.19 -5.92 9.91
CA GLU A 177 4.30 -7.35 10.14
C GLU A 177 4.32 -8.04 8.77
N GLU A 178 5.30 -8.90 8.53
CA GLU A 178 5.53 -9.54 7.21
C GLU A 178 4.24 -10.15 6.64
N ARG A 179 3.39 -10.68 7.54
CA ARG A 179 2.04 -11.19 7.23
C ARG A 179 1.12 -10.14 6.64
N HIS A 180 1.09 -8.92 7.19
CA HIS A 180 0.31 -7.81 6.66
C HIS A 180 0.78 -7.48 5.25
N LEU A 181 2.09 -7.32 5.05
CA LEU A 181 2.65 -7.01 3.74
C LEU A 181 2.28 -8.10 2.73
N ARG A 182 2.45 -9.38 3.08
CA ARG A 182 2.06 -10.50 2.21
C ARG A 182 0.58 -10.46 1.82
N HIS A 183 -0.33 -10.12 2.75
CA HIS A 183 -1.75 -9.98 2.43
C HIS A 183 -2.02 -8.81 1.47
N VAL A 184 -1.37 -7.66 1.67
CA VAL A 184 -1.51 -6.49 0.79
C VAL A 184 -0.98 -6.82 -0.61
N LEU A 185 0.21 -7.40 -0.71
CA LEU A 185 0.78 -7.81 -2.00
C LEU A 185 -0.09 -8.85 -2.70
N GLY A 186 -0.55 -9.87 -1.96
CA GLY A 186 -1.41 -10.92 -2.49
C GLY A 186 -2.76 -10.40 -2.97
N ALA A 187 -3.35 -9.43 -2.26
CA ALA A 187 -4.58 -8.76 -2.67
C ALA A 187 -4.38 -7.87 -3.90
N TRP A 188 -3.27 -7.16 -3.94
CA TRP A 188 -2.93 -6.30 -5.08
C TRP A 188 -2.75 -7.13 -6.36
N PHE A 189 -1.93 -8.18 -6.32
CA PHE A 189 -1.78 -9.07 -7.47
C PHE A 189 -3.05 -9.85 -7.80
N GLY A 190 -3.87 -10.19 -6.80
CA GLY A 190 -5.16 -10.82 -7.02
C GLY A 190 -6.11 -9.96 -7.86
N LEU A 191 -6.15 -8.65 -7.62
CA LEU A 191 -7.04 -7.73 -8.35
C LEU A 191 -6.45 -7.22 -9.66
N PHE A 192 -5.14 -6.99 -9.71
CA PHE A 192 -4.52 -6.27 -10.82
C PHE A 192 -3.59 -7.13 -11.66
N GLY A 193 -3.16 -8.30 -11.17
CA GLY A 193 -2.11 -9.11 -11.79
C GLY A 193 -2.34 -9.42 -13.27
N SER A 194 -3.58 -9.70 -13.66
CA SER A 194 -3.98 -9.98 -15.05
C SER A 194 -4.01 -8.74 -15.95
N SER A 195 -4.08 -7.53 -15.38
CA SER A 195 -4.11 -6.26 -16.10
C SER A 195 -2.72 -5.64 -16.29
N LEU A 196 -1.67 -6.24 -15.74
CA LEU A 196 -0.31 -5.68 -15.77
C LEU A 196 0.47 -6.19 -16.98
N PRO A 197 1.23 -5.32 -17.68
CA PRO A 197 2.08 -5.74 -18.79
C PRO A 197 3.20 -6.65 -18.30
N ASP A 198 3.49 -7.77 -18.95
CA ASP A 198 4.60 -8.66 -18.57
C ASP A 198 5.93 -7.90 -18.53
N GLY A 199 6.80 -8.22 -17.57
CA GLY A 199 8.12 -7.58 -17.45
C GLY A 199 8.11 -6.11 -16.98
N GLY A 200 6.95 -5.54 -16.65
CA GLY A 200 6.81 -4.14 -16.28
C GLY A 200 7.57 -3.72 -15.01
N SER A 201 7.87 -2.42 -14.92
CA SER A 201 8.49 -1.81 -13.73
C SER A 201 7.45 -1.45 -12.67
N LEU A 202 7.65 -1.95 -11.46
CA LEU A 202 6.84 -1.66 -10.28
C LEU A 202 7.58 -0.62 -9.43
N LEU A 203 6.89 0.46 -9.06
CA LEU A 203 7.42 1.58 -8.29
C LEU A 203 6.82 1.59 -6.89
N THR A 204 7.65 1.59 -5.86
CA THR A 204 7.23 1.66 -4.46
C THR A 204 7.87 2.84 -3.75
N ILE A 205 7.17 3.40 -2.76
CA ILE A 205 7.70 4.39 -1.81
C ILE A 205 8.00 3.77 -0.44
N ALA A 206 7.78 2.46 -0.32
CA ALA A 206 7.82 1.75 0.94
C ALA A 206 9.04 0.81 0.98
N PRO A 207 10.09 1.12 1.76
CA PRO A 207 11.33 0.33 1.78
C PRO A 207 11.12 -1.13 2.20
N ASN A 208 10.12 -1.40 3.03
CA ASN A 208 9.75 -2.75 3.45
C ASN A 208 9.25 -3.63 2.28
N VAL A 209 8.64 -3.04 1.25
CA VAL A 209 8.23 -3.76 0.03
C VAL A 209 9.48 -4.24 -0.73
N LEU A 210 10.48 -3.35 -0.87
CA LEU A 210 11.75 -3.69 -1.51
C LEU A 210 12.49 -4.78 -0.73
N ASN A 211 12.60 -4.63 0.60
CA ASN A 211 13.26 -5.60 1.48
C ASN A 211 12.57 -6.97 1.41
N TYR A 212 11.24 -7.00 1.49
CA TYR A 212 10.48 -8.25 1.37
C TYR A 212 10.71 -8.93 0.02
N ALA A 213 10.72 -8.17 -1.08
CA ALA A 213 11.00 -8.73 -2.40
C ALA A 213 12.44 -9.28 -2.48
N THR A 214 13.43 -8.60 -1.90
CA THR A 214 14.81 -9.10 -1.88
C THR A 214 14.94 -10.40 -1.09
N GLU A 215 14.28 -10.50 0.06
CA GLU A 215 14.26 -11.71 0.89
C GLU A 215 13.54 -12.86 0.18
N LEU A 216 12.40 -12.60 -0.46
CA LEU A 216 11.60 -13.61 -1.16
C LEU A 216 12.36 -14.29 -2.31
N PHE A 217 13.19 -13.53 -3.03
CA PHE A 217 13.97 -14.03 -4.18
C PHE A 217 15.42 -14.36 -3.84
N GLY A 218 15.89 -14.09 -2.62
CA GLY A 218 17.30 -14.24 -2.24
C GLY A 218 18.24 -13.36 -3.07
N THR A 219 17.71 -12.33 -3.72
CA THR A 219 18.53 -11.33 -4.39
C THR A 219 19.15 -10.49 -3.28
N GLY A 220 20.48 -10.48 -3.17
CA GLY A 220 21.20 -9.68 -2.17
C GLY A 220 20.80 -8.19 -2.18
N PRO A 221 21.40 -7.37 -1.28
CA PRO A 221 20.96 -5.99 -1.07
C PRO A 221 20.87 -5.20 -2.40
N PRO A 222 19.91 -4.26 -2.51
CA PRO A 222 19.70 -3.50 -3.74
C PRO A 222 20.98 -2.83 -4.21
N LYS A 223 21.30 -2.91 -5.50
CA LYS A 223 22.40 -2.13 -6.06
C LYS A 223 21.94 -0.67 -6.16
N PRO A 224 22.68 0.30 -5.61
CA PRO A 224 22.39 1.71 -5.86
C PRO A 224 22.54 1.98 -7.36
N SER A 225 21.55 2.63 -7.97
CA SER A 225 21.68 3.05 -9.37
C SER A 225 22.78 4.11 -9.48
N MET A 226 23.67 3.96 -10.47
CA MET A 226 24.77 4.90 -10.74
C MET A 226 24.34 6.07 -11.65
N GLU A 227 23.04 6.31 -11.83
CA GLU A 227 22.59 7.40 -12.66
C GLU A 227 22.66 8.72 -11.89
N LYS A 228 23.61 9.56 -12.34
CA LYS A 228 23.80 10.95 -11.93
C LYS A 228 22.58 11.79 -12.37
N GLY A 229 21.53 11.75 -11.58
CA GLY A 229 20.33 12.58 -11.68
C GLY A 229 19.79 12.88 -10.29
N ALA A 230 19.02 13.96 -10.14
CA ALA A 230 18.61 14.53 -8.85
C ALA A 230 17.66 13.65 -7.99
N SER A 231 17.46 12.39 -8.34
CA SER A 231 16.58 11.44 -7.67
C SER A 231 17.28 10.10 -7.49
N SER A 232 17.55 9.75 -6.22
CA SER A 232 18.19 8.50 -5.83
C SER A 232 17.17 7.35 -5.88
N PHE A 233 17.18 6.58 -6.95
CA PHE A 233 16.40 5.35 -7.08
C PHE A 233 17.22 4.13 -6.68
N ARG A 234 16.58 3.19 -5.97
CA ARG A 234 17.11 1.84 -5.79
C ARG A 234 16.32 0.88 -6.67
N THR A 235 17.03 0.12 -7.48
CA THR A 235 16.39 -0.78 -8.45
C THR A 235 16.89 -2.20 -8.23
N ILE A 236 15.95 -3.15 -8.22
CA ILE A 236 16.25 -4.58 -8.23
C ILE A 236 15.50 -5.26 -9.38
N TYR A 237 16.19 -6.19 -10.04
CA TYR A 237 15.57 -7.08 -11.00
C TYR A 237 15.26 -8.41 -10.31
N LEU A 238 14.01 -8.82 -10.34
CA LEU A 238 13.54 -10.06 -9.72
C LEU A 238 13.59 -11.18 -10.77
N PRO A 239 14.37 -12.24 -10.55
CA PRO A 239 14.55 -13.28 -11.55
C PRO A 239 13.23 -14.00 -11.80
N ARG A 240 13.05 -14.47 -13.04
CA ARG A 240 11.93 -15.32 -13.39
C ARG A 240 11.94 -16.58 -12.50
N SER A 241 10.85 -16.82 -11.77
CA SER A 241 10.72 -18.02 -10.96
C SER A 241 10.64 -19.24 -11.88
N SER A 242 11.52 -20.23 -11.69
CA SER A 242 11.42 -21.51 -12.38
C SER A 242 10.15 -22.24 -11.93
N VAL A 243 9.38 -22.77 -12.88
CA VAL A 243 8.11 -23.50 -12.68
C VAL A 243 8.28 -24.73 -11.76
N GLU A 244 9.50 -25.20 -11.50
CA GLU A 244 9.78 -26.40 -10.70
C GLU A 244 9.79 -26.18 -9.17
N SER A 245 9.66 -24.94 -8.68
CA SER A 245 9.51 -24.70 -7.24
C SER A 245 8.06 -25.05 -6.85
N ARG A 246 7.90 -26.16 -6.12
CA ARG A 246 6.68 -26.77 -5.53
C ARG A 246 5.76 -25.86 -4.68
N MET A 247 5.81 -24.54 -4.84
CA MET A 247 4.85 -23.59 -4.25
C MET A 247 3.99 -22.98 -5.35
N GLU A 248 3.13 -23.81 -5.95
CA GLU A 248 2.08 -23.42 -6.92
C GLU A 248 1.08 -22.36 -6.38
N ASN A 249 1.20 -21.95 -5.11
CA ASN A 249 0.19 -21.15 -4.40
C ASN A 249 0.68 -19.79 -3.88
N ASP A 250 1.90 -19.35 -4.19
CA ASP A 250 2.34 -18.00 -3.77
C ASP A 250 2.10 -16.97 -4.88
N SER A 251 0.92 -16.35 -4.86
CA SER A 251 0.52 -15.30 -5.81
C SER A 251 1.45 -14.09 -5.79
N VAL A 252 2.12 -13.82 -4.67
CA VAL A 252 3.05 -12.70 -4.54
C VAL A 252 4.35 -13.01 -5.28
N ARG A 253 4.90 -14.21 -5.09
CA ARG A 253 6.10 -14.65 -5.83
C ARG A 253 5.84 -14.72 -7.33
N ALA A 254 4.68 -15.22 -7.74
CA ALA A 254 4.27 -15.28 -9.14
C ALA A 254 4.11 -13.87 -9.74
N GLY A 255 3.45 -12.95 -9.04
CA GLY A 255 3.24 -11.57 -9.50
C GLY A 255 4.53 -10.74 -9.59
N LEU A 256 5.49 -10.99 -8.69
CA LEU A 256 6.79 -10.31 -8.68
C LEU A 256 7.82 -10.92 -9.63
N SER A 257 7.60 -12.14 -10.10
CA SER A 257 8.53 -12.85 -10.98
C SER A 257 8.74 -12.09 -12.30
N ASP A 258 10.00 -11.98 -12.73
CA ASP A 258 10.40 -11.29 -13.97
C ASP A 258 10.02 -9.80 -13.99
N ARG A 259 9.97 -9.14 -12.82
CA ARG A 259 9.66 -7.71 -12.68
C ARG A 259 10.87 -6.93 -12.21
N THR A 260 10.89 -5.65 -12.58
CA THR A 260 11.83 -4.67 -12.00
C THR A 260 11.12 -3.91 -10.90
N LEU A 261 11.66 -3.91 -9.68
CA LEU A 261 11.13 -3.14 -8.55
C LEU A 261 12.03 -1.93 -8.31
N ILE A 262 11.42 -0.74 -8.23
CA ILE A 262 12.07 0.55 -8.07
C ILE A 262 11.56 1.18 -6.77
N LEU A 263 12.47 1.54 -5.87
CA LEU A 263 12.17 2.32 -4.66
C LEU A 263 12.56 3.79 -4.90
N VAL A 264 11.64 4.68 -4.54
CA VAL A 264 11.87 6.13 -4.52
C VAL A 264 12.18 6.56 -3.09
N ASP A 265 13.43 6.95 -2.84
CA ASP A 265 13.88 7.52 -1.56
C ASP A 265 13.30 8.94 -1.37
#